data_AF-A0A2V5LSK0-F1
#
_entry.id   AF-A0A2V5LSK0-F1
#
_cell.length_a   1.000
_cell.length_b   1.000
_cell.length_c   1.000
_cell.angle_alpha   90.00
_cell.angle_beta   90.00
_cell.angle_gamma   90.00
#
_symmetry.space_group_name_H-M   'P 1'
#
loop_
_entity.id
_entity.type
_entity.pdbx_description
1 polymer ?
#
loop_
_entity_poly.entity_id
_entity_poly.type
_entity_poly.pdbx_seq_one_letter_code
_entity_poly.pdbx_strand_id
1 'polypeptide(L)' 'EWNEQIIFLRKIIPGGADKSYGIHVARLAGLPKEILDRAKDVLAHLEDSSRTTAEPKPREKKSAKTMPESQKPQMDLL' A
#
# COMPACT_ATOMS: atom_id res chain seq x y z
N GLU A 1 4.21 -12.74 3.72
CA GLU A 1 3.03 -13.23 4.47
C GLU A 1 3.41 -14.57 5.08
N TRP A 2 3.11 -14.79 6.36
CA TRP A 2 3.35 -16.07 7.03
C TRP A 2 2.05 -16.48 7.73
N ASN A 3 1.44 -17.60 7.33
CA ASN A 3 0.17 -18.09 7.89
C ASN A 3 -0.93 -17.02 7.98
N GLU A 4 -1.17 -16.28 6.88
CA GLU A 4 -2.15 -15.19 6.80
C GLU A 4 -1.86 -13.97 7.69
N GLN A 5 -0.76 -13.97 8.45
CA GLN A 5 -0.33 -12.84 9.27
C GLN A 5 0.57 -11.88 8.48
N ILE A 6 0.31 -10.58 8.67
CA ILE A 6 1.12 -9.48 8.14
C ILE A 6 1.95 -8.89 9.25
N ILE A 7 3.23 -8.64 8.94
CA ILE A 7 4.17 -7.93 9.81
C ILE A 7 4.44 -6.58 9.15
N PHE A 8 4.14 -5.49 9.86
CA PHE A 8 4.42 -4.14 9.40
C PHE A 8 5.84 -3.73 9.73
N LEU A 9 6.67 -3.63 8.71
CA LEU A 9 7.98 -2.99 8.82
C LEU A 9 7.74 -1.47 8.86
N ARG A 10 8.12 -0.81 9.96
CA ARG A 10 8.02 0.66 10.11
C ARG A 10 9.17 1.38 9.38
N LYS A 11 9.43 0.98 8.14
CA LYS A 11 10.56 1.45 7.34
C LYS A 11 10.07 1.94 5.98
N ILE A 12 10.50 3.13 5.60
CA ILE A 12 10.23 3.71 4.28
C ILE A 12 11.39 3.35 3.35
N ILE A 13 11.07 2.82 2.17
CA ILE A 13 12.04 2.47 1.12
C ILE A 13 11.60 3.14 -0.18
N PRO A 14 12.53 3.74 -0.96
CA PRO A 14 12.19 4.34 -2.25
C PRO A 14 11.67 3.27 -3.23
N GLY A 15 10.51 3.55 -3.85
CA GLY A 15 9.86 2.64 -4.79
C GLY A 15 8.34 2.67 -4.67
N GLY A 16 7.66 1.97 -5.57
CA GLY A 16 6.23 1.66 -5.44
C GLY A 16 6.04 0.32 -4.73
N ALA A 17 4.86 0.10 -4.15
CA ALA A 17 4.49 -1.21 -3.64
C ALA A 17 4.12 -2.16 -4.78
N ASP A 18 4.61 -3.41 -4.72
CA ASP A 18 4.28 -4.45 -5.70
C ASP A 18 2.86 -4.98 -5.55
N LYS A 19 2.32 -4.95 -4.31
CA LYS A 19 0.99 -5.47 -3.97
C LYS A 19 0.26 -4.53 -3.02
N SER A 20 -1.06 -4.56 -3.13
CA SER A 20 -1.98 -3.86 -2.23
C SER A 20 -2.43 -4.80 -1.10
N TYR A 21 -2.39 -4.34 0.16
CA TYR A 21 -2.71 -5.17 1.34
C TYR A 21 -4.07 -4.84 1.99
N GLY A 22 -4.99 -4.21 1.26
CA GLY A 22 -6.26 -3.70 1.81
C GLY A 22 -7.13 -4.76 2.49
N ILE A 23 -7.33 -5.93 1.86
CA ILE A 23 -8.13 -7.04 2.44
C ILE A 23 -7.50 -7.55 3.75
N HIS A 24 -6.18 -7.55 3.84
CA HIS A 24 -5.48 -7.95 5.06
C HIS A 24 -5.67 -6.93 6.20
N VAL A 25 -5.66 -5.63 5.88
CA VAL A 25 -5.95 -4.57 6.86
C VAL A 25 -7.41 -4.65 7.33
N ALA A 26 -8.36 -4.89 6.43
CA ALA A 26 -9.76 -5.12 6.75
C ALA A 26 -9.97 -6.27 7.74
N ARG A 27 -9.21 -7.36 7.58
CA ARG A 27 -9.19 -8.48 8.54
C ARG A 27 -8.67 -8.05 9.91
N LEU A 28 -7.60 -7.26 9.96
CA LEU A 28 -7.06 -6.71 11.22
C LEU A 28 -8.04 -5.74 11.90
N ALA A 29 -8.86 -5.04 11.12
CA ALA A 29 -9.93 -4.17 11.62
C ALA A 29 -11.15 -4.95 12.15
N GLY A 30 -11.15 -6.28 12.04
CA GLY A 30 -12.23 -7.12 12.56
C GLY A 30 -13.47 -7.18 11.69
N LEU A 31 -13.37 -6.92 10.38
CA LEU A 31 -14.51 -7.08 9.48
C LEU A 31 -14.98 -8.55 9.42
N PRO A 32 -16.29 -8.80 9.27
CA PRO A 32 -16.85 -10.15 9.13
C PRO A 32 -16.21 -10.95 8.00
N LYS A 33 -16.04 -12.26 8.21
CA LYS A 33 -15.43 -13.18 7.25
C LYS A 33 -16.16 -13.18 5.90
N GLU A 34 -17.47 -13.10 5.90
CA GLU A 34 -18.29 -13.07 4.67
C GLU A 34 -17.94 -11.88 3.77
N ILE A 35 -17.64 -10.72 4.36
CA ILE A 35 -17.21 -9.52 3.61
C ILE A 35 -15.81 -9.76 3.02
N LEU A 36 -14.90 -10.36 3.79
CA LEU A 36 -13.55 -10.65 3.33
C LEU A 36 -13.55 -11.66 2.18
N ASP A 37 -14.38 -12.69 2.26
CA ASP A 37 -14.52 -13.70 1.21
C ASP A 37 -15.07 -13.06 -0.07
N ARG A 38 -16.14 -12.26 0.04
CA ARG A 38 -16.69 -11.55 -1.11
C ARG A 38 -15.69 -10.60 -1.76
N ALA A 39 -14.88 -9.90 -0.95
CA ALA A 39 -13.84 -9.01 -1.45
C ALA A 39 -12.76 -9.78 -2.22
N LYS A 40 -12.41 -11.01 -1.78
CA LYS A 40 -11.46 -11.89 -2.50
C LYS A 40 -12.03 -12.34 -3.84
N ASP A 41 -13.31 -12.71 -3.90
CA ASP A 41 -13.95 -13.11 -5.16
C ASP A 41 -13.95 -11.96 -6.19
N VAL A 42 -14.31 -10.76 -5.73
CA VAL A 42 -14.29 -9.56 -6.58
C VAL A 42 -12.88 -9.24 -7.06
N LEU A 43 -11.87 -9.36 -6.19
CA LEU A 43 -10.46 -9.18 -6.57
C LEU A 43 -10.06 -10.17 -7.66
N ALA A 44 -10.37 -11.46 -7.50
CA ALA A 44 -10.05 -12.47 -8.50
C ALA A 44 -10.66 -12.14 -9.87
N HIS A 45 -11.93 -11.71 -9.90
CA HIS A 45 -12.58 -11.31 -11.14
C HIS A 45 -11.92 -10.08 -11.80
N LEU A 46 -11.47 -9.10 -11.00
CA LEU A 46 -10.80 -7.90 -11.51
C LEU A 46 -9.38 -8.20 -12.01
N GLU A 47 -8.65 -9.10 -11.35
CA GLU A 47 -7.32 -9.54 -11.78
C GLU A 47 -7.38 -10.33 -13.09
N ASP A 48 -8.39 -11.18 -13.28
CA ASP A 48 -8.60 -11.88 -14.55
C ASP A 48 -8.99 -10.92 -15.68
N SER A 49 -9.87 -9.95 -15.40
CA SER A 49 -10.32 -8.96 -16.41
C SER A 49 -9.20 -7.97 -16.80
N SER A 50 -8.32 -7.64 -15.85
CA SER A 50 -7.19 -6.73 -16.09
C SER A 50 -6.05 -7.41 -16.84
N ARG A 51 -5.86 -8.73 -16.69
CA ARG A 51 -4.87 -9.49 -17.49
C ARG A 51 -5.11 -9.45 -18.99
N THR A 52 -6.36 -9.32 -19.43
CA THR A 52 -6.70 -9.16 -20.85
C THR A 52 -6.45 -7.74 -21.40
N THR A 53 -6.16 -6.75 -20.56
CA THR A 53 -6.06 -5.33 -20.97
C THR A 53 -4.83 -4.58 -20.44
N ALA A 54 -4.00 -5.19 -19.58
CA ALA A 54 -2.89 -4.51 -18.92
C ALA A 54 -1.53 -5.13 -19.26
N GLU A 55 -0.88 -4.62 -20.30
CA GLU A 55 0.58 -4.57 -20.30
C GLU A 55 1.05 -3.74 -19.09
N PRO A 56 2.11 -4.13 -18.37
CA PRO A 56 2.60 -3.37 -17.24
C PRO A 56 3.27 -2.09 -17.77
N LYS A 57 2.51 -0.99 -17.86
CA LYS A 57 3.11 0.31 -18.14
C LYS A 57 4.07 0.64 -16.99
N PRO A 58 5.37 0.87 -17.25
CA PRO A 58 6.29 1.34 -16.24
C PRO A 58 5.69 2.59 -15.61
N ARG A 59 5.39 2.55 -14.30
CA ARG A 59 5.03 3.76 -13.56
C ARG A 59 6.24 4.68 -13.60
N GLU A 60 6.20 5.66 -14.49
CA GLU A 60 7.21 6.71 -14.57
C GLU A 60 7.42 7.31 -13.19
N LYS A 61 8.65 7.19 -12.69
CA LYS A 61 9.11 7.83 -11.47
C LYS A 61 8.97 9.34 -11.68
N LYS A 62 7.89 9.94 -11.20
CA LYS A 62 7.83 11.40 -11.05
C LYS A 62 8.89 11.76 -10.02
N SER A 63 10.01 12.26 -10.55
CA SER A 63 11.17 12.77 -9.85
C SER A 63 10.74 13.66 -8.70
N ALA A 64 11.36 13.44 -7.54
CA ALA A 64 11.21 14.28 -6.37
C ALA A 64 11.38 15.76 -6.76
N LYS A 65 10.29 16.53 -6.69
CA LYS A 65 10.42 17.98 -6.49
C LYS A 65 10.87 18.16 -5.04
N THR A 66 12.10 18.67 -4.92
CA THR A 66 12.77 19.16 -3.72
C THR A 66 11.77 19.71 -2.69
N MET A 67 11.72 19.12 -1.51
CA MET A 67 11.04 19.73 -0.37
C MET A 67 11.92 20.90 0.13
N PRO A 68 11.39 22.12 0.34
CA PRO A 68 12.17 23.19 0.92
C PRO A 68 12.54 22.81 2.36
N GLU A 69 13.77 23.16 2.72
CA GLU A 69 14.44 22.89 3.98
C GLU A 69 13.56 23.30 5.17
N SER A 70 13.21 22.33 6.02
CA SER A 70 12.51 22.61 7.28
C SER A 70 13.48 23.34 8.21
N GLN A 71 13.38 24.66 8.30
CA GLN A 71 14.08 25.45 9.31
C GLN A 71 13.74 24.90 10.70
N LYS A 72 14.78 24.50 11.43
CA LYS A 72 14.69 24.02 12.81
C LYS A 72 14.12 25.14 13.70
N PRO A 73 13.14 24.88 14.59
CA PRO A 73 12.79 25.84 15.62
C PRO A 73 13.87 25.79 16.71
N GLN A 74 14.73 26.81 16.76
CA GLN A 74 15.64 27.00 17.88
C GLN A 74 14.82 27.56 19.06
N MET A 75 14.52 26.68 20.02
CA MET A 75 14.05 27.08 21.34
C MET A 75 15.28 27.57 22.11
N ASP A 76 15.48 28.89 22.15
CA ASP A 76 16.38 29.48 23.15
C ASP A 76 15.56 29.81 24.40
N LEU A 77 15.86 29.07 25.46
CA LEU A 77 15.48 29.36 26.83
C LEU A 77 16.24 30.60 27.30
N LEU A 78 15.55 31.73 27.44
CA LEU A 78 15.85 32.75 28.47
C LEU A 78 14.52 33.29 29.02
#